data_AF-A0A1I2CRB5-F1
#
_entry.id   AF-A0A1I2CRB5-F1
#
_cell.length_a   1.000
_cell.length_b   1.000
_cell.length_c   1.000
_cell.angle_alpha   90.00
_cell.angle_beta   90.00
_cell.angle_gamma   90.00
#
_symmetry.space_group_name_H-M   'P 1'
#
loop_
_entity.id
_entity.type
_entity.pdbx_description
1 polymer ?
#
loop_
_entity_poly.entity_id
_entity_poly.type
_entity_poly.pdbx_seq_one_letter_code
_entity_poly.pdbx_strand_id
1 'polypeptide(L)'
;MKLIIFILLVLTNLHIQSNRQLNLRENLNKRFQGGADAFFKLWGMETRYARKARESCVVGVAIVTFQVDCEGKLQHITFKNKLGSGLDEEVERVLKLTENHWLKCEDNKEEGFELSIKFILGDTQFSGQGEITVTGYQSGLQCPNDEDLIKQLEKVKKKRQTANLIPIYEELIRRNPHNQAYREELQKIK
;
A
#
# COMPACT_ATOMS: atom_id res chain seq x y z
N MET A 1 17.47 8.00 -27.39
CA MET A 1 18.04 8.04 -26.02
C MET A 1 16.98 7.98 -24.91
N LYS A 2 15.91 8.80 -24.95
CA LYS A 2 14.84 8.79 -23.91
C LYS A 2 14.07 7.46 -23.78
N LEU A 3 13.83 6.76 -24.87
CA LEU A 3 13.08 5.49 -24.86
C LEU A 3 13.82 4.34 -24.15
N ILE A 4 15.14 4.27 -24.34
CA ILE A 4 16.01 3.24 -23.71
C ILE A 4 16.10 3.49 -22.20
N ILE A 5 16.24 4.75 -21.77
CA ILE A 5 16.27 5.12 -20.35
C ILE A 5 14.94 4.79 -19.67
N PHE A 6 13.81 5.06 -20.32
CA PHE A 6 12.49 4.72 -19.80
C PHE A 6 12.30 3.20 -19.64
N ILE A 7 12.67 2.41 -20.64
CA ILE A 7 12.61 0.94 -20.57
C ILE A 7 13.50 0.41 -19.43
N LEU A 8 14.71 0.94 -19.27
CA LEU A 8 15.61 0.54 -18.19
C LEU A 8 15.02 0.83 -16.80
N LEU A 9 14.42 2.02 -16.61
CA LEU A 9 13.76 2.41 -15.36
C LEU A 9 12.54 1.53 -15.04
N VAL A 10 11.77 1.13 -16.04
CA VAL A 10 10.63 0.22 -15.85
C VAL A 10 11.12 -1.16 -15.41
N LEU A 11 12.16 -1.69 -16.07
CA LEU A 11 12.74 -3.01 -15.74
C LEU A 11 13.37 -3.05 -14.34
N THR A 12 14.08 -2.00 -13.94
CA THR A 12 14.66 -1.94 -12.59
C THR A 12 13.59 -1.87 -11.52
N ASN A 13 12.52 -1.08 -11.71
CA ASN A 13 11.41 -1.01 -10.77
C ASN A 13 10.67 -2.35 -10.64
N LEU A 14 10.44 -3.06 -11.75
CA LEU A 14 9.86 -4.41 -11.74
C LEU A 14 10.75 -5.39 -10.97
N HIS A 15 12.07 -5.36 -11.21
CA HIS A 15 13.01 -6.22 -10.51
C HIS A 15 13.05 -5.92 -8.99
N ILE A 16 13.10 -4.65 -8.60
CA ILE A 16 13.07 -4.23 -7.19
C ILE A 16 11.79 -4.70 -6.50
N GLN A 17 10.64 -4.58 -7.16
CA GLN A 17 9.38 -5.04 -6.60
C GLN A 17 9.34 -6.57 -6.44
N SER A 18 9.86 -7.32 -7.42
CA SER A 18 9.98 -8.78 -7.30
C SER A 18 10.87 -9.21 -6.14
N ASN A 19 12.01 -8.53 -5.94
CA ASN A 19 12.91 -8.83 -4.84
C ASN A 19 12.29 -8.50 -3.47
N ARG A 20 11.54 -7.39 -3.35
CA ARG A 20 10.81 -7.08 -2.10
C ARG A 20 9.81 -8.16 -1.76
N GLN A 21 9.02 -8.61 -2.74
CA GLN A 21 8.04 -9.67 -2.54
C GLN A 21 8.69 -11.01 -2.19
N LEU A 22 9.81 -11.36 -2.84
CA LEU A 22 10.59 -12.56 -2.52
C LEU A 22 11.14 -12.50 -1.09
N ASN A 23 11.76 -11.38 -0.70
CA ASN A 23 12.31 -11.18 0.63
C ASN A 23 11.22 -11.26 1.70
N LEU A 24 10.05 -10.63 1.47
CA LEU A 24 8.92 -10.73 2.40
C LEU A 24 8.51 -12.19 2.60
N ARG A 25 8.33 -12.93 1.51
CA ARG A 25 7.87 -14.32 1.56
C ARG A 25 8.89 -15.23 2.25
N GLU A 26 10.17 -15.05 1.95
CA GLU A 26 11.27 -15.76 2.60
C GLU A 26 11.30 -15.48 4.11
N ASN A 27 11.23 -14.21 4.50
CA ASN A 27 11.24 -13.81 5.90
C ASN A 27 10.01 -14.34 6.65
N LEU A 28 8.82 -14.28 6.04
CA LEU A 28 7.62 -14.88 6.62
C LEU A 28 7.75 -16.40 6.77
N ASN A 29 8.35 -17.10 5.80
CA ASN A 29 8.59 -18.55 5.90
C ASN A 29 9.51 -18.92 7.07
N LYS A 30 10.46 -18.04 7.42
CA LYS A 30 11.36 -18.24 8.55
C LYS A 30 10.74 -17.83 9.89
N ARG A 31 9.96 -16.74 9.90
CA ARG A 31 9.57 -16.06 11.14
C ARG A 31 8.11 -16.24 11.52
N PHE A 32 7.23 -16.68 10.63
CA PHE A 32 5.80 -16.84 10.91
C PHE A 32 5.40 -18.31 10.96
N GLN A 33 4.58 -18.68 11.94
CA GLN A 33 4.07 -20.05 12.08
C GLN A 33 3.22 -20.42 10.86
N GLY A 34 3.63 -21.47 10.15
CA GLY A 34 3.00 -21.88 8.89
C GLY A 34 3.42 -21.04 7.68
N GLY A 35 4.41 -20.16 7.84
CA GLY A 35 5.04 -19.39 6.78
C GLY A 35 4.15 -18.33 6.13
N ALA A 36 4.57 -17.87 4.95
CA ALA A 36 3.91 -16.77 4.26
C ALA A 36 2.44 -17.08 3.91
N ASP A 37 2.12 -18.32 3.56
CA ASP A 37 0.77 -18.70 3.17
C ASP A 37 -0.20 -18.60 4.36
N ALA A 38 0.23 -19.02 5.56
CA ALA A 38 -0.54 -18.86 6.79
C ALA A 38 -0.73 -17.38 7.15
N PHE A 39 0.32 -16.57 6.98
CA PHE A 39 0.25 -15.13 7.19
C PHE A 39 -0.80 -14.49 6.27
N PHE A 40 -0.70 -14.67 4.95
CA PHE A 40 -1.65 -14.07 4.01
C PHE A 40 -3.07 -14.59 4.19
N LYS A 41 -3.24 -15.87 4.59
CA LYS A 41 -4.54 -16.42 4.95
C LYS A 41 -5.15 -15.70 6.16
N LEU A 42 -4.37 -15.47 7.22
CA LEU A 42 -4.84 -14.71 8.39
C LEU A 42 -5.33 -13.32 7.96
N TRP A 43 -4.57 -12.61 7.14
CA TRP A 43 -4.98 -11.30 6.65
C TRP A 43 -6.27 -11.35 5.82
N GLY A 44 -6.41 -12.33 4.93
CA GLY A 44 -7.63 -12.49 4.13
C GLY A 44 -8.87 -12.81 4.98
N MET A 45 -8.70 -13.51 6.11
CA MET A 45 -9.80 -13.86 7.02
C MET A 45 -10.15 -12.72 7.99
N GLU A 46 -9.15 -12.00 8.48
CA GLU A 46 -9.32 -11.06 9.58
C GLU A 46 -9.56 -9.63 9.13
N THR A 47 -9.08 -9.21 7.94
CA THR A 47 -9.11 -7.81 7.53
C THR A 47 -10.52 -7.36 7.12
N ARG A 48 -10.96 -6.22 7.63
CA ARG A 48 -12.27 -5.62 7.36
C ARG A 48 -12.14 -4.26 6.72
N TYR A 49 -12.94 -4.00 5.68
CA TYR A 49 -13.01 -2.67 5.11
C TYR A 49 -13.83 -1.73 6.01
N ALA A 50 -13.21 -0.67 6.53
CA ALA A 50 -13.87 0.28 7.43
C ALA A 50 -15.08 0.96 6.77
N ARG A 51 -16.19 1.10 7.50
CA ARG A 51 -17.44 1.69 6.96
C ARG A 51 -17.24 3.09 6.41
N LYS A 52 -16.57 3.97 7.16
CA LYS A 52 -16.28 5.35 6.76
C LYS A 52 -15.46 5.40 5.46
N ALA A 53 -14.49 4.50 5.30
CA ALA A 53 -13.70 4.41 4.08
C ALA A 53 -14.56 4.00 2.86
N ARG A 54 -15.51 3.06 3.04
CA ARG A 54 -16.47 2.67 1.99
C ARG A 54 -17.37 3.83 1.58
N GLU A 55 -17.96 4.52 2.56
CA GLU A 55 -18.88 5.64 2.33
C GLU A 55 -18.20 6.83 1.64
N SER A 56 -16.89 7.00 1.86
CA SER A 56 -16.11 8.12 1.31
C SER A 56 -15.22 7.76 0.12
N CYS A 57 -15.39 6.59 -0.52
CA CYS A 57 -14.57 6.16 -1.67
C CYS A 57 -13.05 6.16 -1.41
N VAL A 58 -12.62 5.80 -0.19
CA VAL A 58 -11.20 5.81 0.16
C VAL A 58 -10.54 4.54 -0.37
N VAL A 59 -9.83 4.66 -1.49
CA VAL A 59 -9.01 3.59 -2.08
C VAL A 59 -7.53 3.96 -2.03
N GLY A 60 -6.66 2.96 -2.10
CA GLY A 60 -5.22 3.20 -2.26
C GLY A 60 -4.34 2.07 -1.72
N VAL A 61 -3.05 2.37 -1.53
CA VAL A 61 -2.07 1.43 -0.96
C VAL A 61 -1.54 2.01 0.35
N ALA A 62 -1.77 1.32 1.46
CA ALA A 62 -1.12 1.62 2.73
C ALA A 62 0.23 0.90 2.80
N ILE A 63 1.30 1.60 3.18
CA ILE A 63 2.60 0.97 3.43
C ILE A 63 2.89 1.05 4.93
N VAL A 64 2.97 -0.11 5.56
CA VAL A 64 3.29 -0.26 6.99
C VAL A 64 4.60 -1.02 7.16
N THR A 65 5.41 -0.58 8.11
CA THR A 65 6.62 -1.27 8.55
C THR A 65 6.49 -1.67 10.00
N PHE A 66 7.06 -2.81 10.37
CA PHE A 66 7.12 -3.27 11.75
C PHE A 66 8.34 -4.17 11.94
N GLN A 67 8.65 -4.49 13.19
CA GLN A 67 9.73 -5.38 13.56
C GLN A 67 9.20 -6.54 14.38
N VAL A 68 9.88 -7.68 14.28
CA VAL A 68 9.63 -8.84 15.14
C VAL A 68 10.94 -9.19 15.82
N ASP A 69 10.94 -9.11 17.15
CA ASP A 69 12.11 -9.43 17.95
C ASP A 69 12.41 -10.93 17.96
N CYS A 70 13.49 -11.32 18.63
CA CYS A 70 13.94 -12.70 18.70
C CYS A 70 13.06 -13.61 19.55
N GLU A 71 12.23 -13.02 20.42
CA GLU A 71 11.23 -13.68 21.23
C GLU A 71 9.90 -13.85 20.49
N GLY A 72 9.76 -13.27 19.30
CA GLY A 72 8.55 -13.30 18.48
C GLY A 72 7.56 -12.18 18.81
N LYS A 73 7.97 -11.13 19.52
CA LYS A 73 7.08 -10.00 19.81
C LYS A 73 7.09 -9.00 18.68
N LEU A 74 5.90 -8.51 18.38
CA LEU A 74 5.67 -7.46 17.40
C LEU A 74 6.02 -6.09 17.99
N GLN A 75 6.83 -5.30 17.28
CA GLN A 75 7.28 -3.99 17.71
C GLN A 75 7.28 -2.96 16.57
N HIS A 76 7.36 -1.68 16.92
CA HIS A 76 7.64 -0.56 15.99
C HIS A 76 6.71 -0.44 14.76
N ILE A 77 5.42 -0.72 14.91
CA ILE A 77 4.42 -0.54 13.83
C ILE A 77 4.38 0.94 13.41
N THR A 78 4.78 1.23 12.18
CA THR A 78 4.89 2.59 11.63
C THR A 78 4.34 2.62 10.21
N PHE A 79 3.51 3.62 9.89
CA PHE A 79 3.00 3.82 8.53
C PHE A 79 3.90 4.79 7.76
N LYS A 80 4.44 4.37 6.61
CA LYS A 80 5.13 5.26 5.67
C LYS A 80 4.16 6.20 4.97
N ASN A 81 2.92 5.74 4.77
CA ASN A 81 1.80 6.55 4.36
C ASN A 81 0.51 5.97 4.95
N LYS A 82 -0.44 6.87 5.22
CA LYS A 82 -1.74 6.56 5.78
C LYS A 82 -2.84 6.74 4.74
N LEU A 83 -3.88 5.92 4.79
CA LEU A 83 -5.09 6.09 3.97
C LEU A 83 -6.19 6.86 4.74
N GLY A 84 -6.18 6.75 6.06
CA GLY A 84 -7.18 7.31 6.96
C GLY A 84 -8.50 6.54 6.94
N SER A 85 -9.54 7.18 7.49
CA SER A 85 -10.92 6.67 7.50
C SER A 85 -11.12 5.30 8.14
N GLY A 86 -10.27 4.92 9.11
CA GLY A 86 -10.34 3.66 9.83
C GLY A 86 -9.56 2.51 9.19
N LEU A 87 -8.93 2.72 8.03
CA LEU A 87 -8.17 1.65 7.36
C LEU A 87 -6.82 1.40 8.01
N ASP A 88 -6.13 2.44 8.48
CA ASP A 88 -4.81 2.28 9.11
C ASP A 88 -4.95 1.61 10.49
N GLU A 89 -6.00 1.98 11.24
CA GLU A 89 -6.34 1.36 12.52
C GLU A 89 -6.70 -0.13 12.35
N GLU A 90 -7.36 -0.48 11.24
CA GLU A 90 -7.65 -1.88 10.93
C GLU A 90 -6.37 -2.67 10.61
N VAL A 91 -5.46 -2.08 9.82
CA VAL A 91 -4.15 -2.68 9.53
C VAL A 91 -3.38 -2.94 10.83
N GLU A 92 -3.37 -1.97 11.75
CA GLU A 92 -2.73 -2.13 13.06
C GLU A 92 -3.42 -3.23 13.90
N ARG A 93 -4.75 -3.33 13.86
CA ARG A 93 -5.50 -4.39 14.55
C ARG A 93 -5.13 -5.77 14.03
N VAL A 94 -5.11 -5.96 12.71
CA VAL A 94 -4.76 -7.25 12.09
C VAL A 94 -3.31 -7.61 12.38
N LEU A 95 -2.38 -6.64 12.34
CA LEU A 95 -1.00 -6.86 12.78
C LEU A 95 -0.94 -7.35 14.23
N LYS A 96 -1.67 -6.75 15.17
CA LYS A 96 -1.69 -7.21 16.57
C LYS A 96 -2.23 -8.64 16.74
N LEU A 97 -3.13 -9.10 15.87
CA LEU A 97 -3.58 -10.50 15.88
C LEU A 97 -2.47 -11.50 15.50
N THR A 98 -1.38 -11.03 14.88
CA THR A 98 -0.23 -11.87 14.50
C THR A 98 0.71 -12.19 15.66
N GLU A 99 0.62 -11.48 16.80
CA GLU A 99 1.64 -11.48 17.86
C GLU A 99 1.97 -12.88 18.42
N ASN A 100 0.98 -13.77 18.51
CA ASN A 100 1.19 -15.15 18.99
C ASN A 100 1.60 -16.17 17.92
N HIS A 101 1.86 -15.72 16.69
CA HIS A 101 2.19 -16.58 15.55
C HIS A 101 3.63 -16.40 15.08
N TRP A 102 4.40 -15.49 15.67
CA TRP A 102 5.80 -15.31 15.31
C TRP A 102 6.69 -16.31 16.04
N LEU A 103 7.64 -16.88 15.31
CA LEU A 103 8.62 -17.82 15.81
C LEU A 103 9.74 -17.09 16.53
N LYS A 104 10.59 -17.81 17.27
CA LYS A 104 11.86 -17.24 17.78
C LYS A 104 12.90 -17.19 16.68
N CYS A 105 13.80 -16.21 16.73
CA CYS A 105 14.92 -16.15 15.77
C CYS A 105 15.96 -17.23 16.14
N GLU A 106 16.72 -17.73 15.16
CA GLU A 106 17.79 -18.72 15.40
C GLU A 106 19.17 -18.05 15.51
N ASP A 107 19.32 -16.85 14.95
CA ASP A 107 20.59 -16.15 14.74
C ASP A 107 20.75 -14.87 15.59
N ASN A 108 19.89 -14.68 16.60
CA ASN A 108 19.79 -13.45 17.41
C ASN A 108 19.56 -12.17 16.58
N LYS A 109 18.97 -12.31 15.38
CA LYS A 109 18.66 -11.18 14.51
C LYS A 109 17.16 -10.91 14.47
N GLU A 110 16.79 -9.67 14.81
CA GLU A 110 15.43 -9.17 14.62
C GLU A 110 15.13 -9.02 13.13
N GLU A 111 13.88 -9.27 12.75
CA GLU A 111 13.45 -9.17 11.36
C GLU A 111 12.54 -7.96 11.16
N GLY A 112 12.88 -7.11 10.19
CA GLY A 112 12.08 -5.98 9.77
C GLY A 112 11.18 -6.35 8.61
N PHE A 113 9.91 -5.94 8.67
CA PHE A 113 8.92 -6.19 7.64
C PHE A 113 8.39 -4.88 7.07
N GLU A 114 8.09 -4.90 5.77
CA GLU A 114 7.34 -3.86 5.07
C GLU A 114 6.21 -4.53 4.30
N LEU A 115 4.98 -4.06 4.50
CA LEU A 115 3.79 -4.56 3.82
C LEU A 115 3.11 -3.42 3.09
N SER A 116 2.79 -3.64 1.82
CA SER A 116 1.92 -2.79 1.01
C SER A 116 0.56 -3.45 0.90
N ILE A 117 -0.47 -2.79 1.44
CA ILE A 117 -1.84 -3.31 1.48
C ILE A 117 -2.70 -2.46 0.55
N LYS A 118 -3.17 -3.07 -0.54
CA LYS A 118 -4.02 -2.45 -1.55
C LYS A 118 -5.49 -2.56 -1.15
N PHE A 119 -6.12 -1.42 -0.88
CA PHE A 119 -7.56 -1.32 -0.62
C PHE A 119 -8.30 -0.92 -1.89
N ILE A 120 -9.18 -1.79 -2.37
CA ILE A 120 -10.00 -1.59 -3.57
C ILE A 120 -11.47 -1.56 -3.15
N LEU A 121 -12.25 -0.63 -3.70
CA LEU A 121 -13.71 -0.61 -3.52
C LEU A 121 -14.39 -0.98 -4.84
N GLY A 122 -15.19 -2.04 -4.83
CA GLY A 122 -15.85 -2.56 -6.03
C GLY A 122 -14.84 -2.91 -7.12
N ASP A 123 -15.07 -2.38 -8.32
CA ASP A 123 -14.25 -2.54 -9.51
C ASP A 123 -13.33 -1.34 -9.78
N THR A 124 -13.14 -0.44 -8.80
CA THR A 124 -12.33 0.77 -8.95
C THR A 124 -10.88 0.42 -9.32
N GLN A 125 -10.47 0.73 -10.55
CA GLN A 125 -9.13 0.43 -11.05
C GLN A 125 -8.15 1.57 -10.75
N PHE A 126 -6.99 1.21 -10.22
CA PHE A 126 -5.85 2.11 -10.07
C PHE A 126 -4.52 1.34 -10.11
N SER A 127 -3.48 2.06 -10.51
CA SER A 127 -2.15 1.53 -10.85
C SER A 127 -1.33 1.01 -9.66
N GLY A 128 -1.74 1.33 -8.43
CA GLY A 128 -1.10 0.86 -7.21
C GLY A 128 -1.05 -0.66 -7.10
N GLN A 129 0.03 -1.17 -6.51
CA GLN A 129 0.23 -2.58 -6.25
C GLN A 129 0.53 -2.79 -4.76
N GLY A 130 0.26 -3.99 -4.26
CA GLY A 130 0.57 -4.39 -2.90
C GLY A 130 0.56 -5.90 -2.76
N GLU A 131 1.24 -6.40 -1.74
CA GLU A 131 1.34 -7.84 -1.46
C GLU A 131 0.00 -8.39 -0.95
N ILE A 132 -0.81 -7.56 -0.30
CA ILE A 132 -2.15 -7.90 0.20
C ILE A 132 -3.18 -7.04 -0.53
N THR A 133 -4.27 -7.66 -1.01
CA THR A 133 -5.41 -6.93 -1.57
C THR A 133 -6.66 -7.13 -0.72
N VAL A 134 -7.26 -6.03 -0.29
CA VAL A 134 -8.50 -6.00 0.50
C VAL A 134 -9.58 -5.34 -0.34
N THR A 135 -10.62 -6.11 -0.68
CA THR A 135 -11.74 -5.62 -1.48
C THR A 135 -12.94 -5.30 -0.60
N GLY A 136 -13.40 -4.06 -0.65
CA GLY A 136 -14.66 -3.63 -0.08
C GLY A 136 -15.73 -3.49 -1.15
N TYR A 137 -16.99 -3.42 -0.73
CA TYR A 137 -18.12 -3.16 -1.63
C TYR A 137 -19.06 -2.14 -1.00
N GLN A 138 -19.57 -1.22 -1.82
CA GLN A 138 -20.56 -0.22 -1.42
C GLN A 138 -21.60 -0.07 -2.54
N SER A 139 -22.86 -0.41 -2.25
CA SER A 139 -23.94 -0.36 -3.25
C SER A 139 -24.21 1.08 -3.71
N GLY A 140 -24.38 1.26 -5.02
CA GLY A 140 -24.78 2.53 -5.62
C GLY A 140 -23.71 3.62 -5.61
N LEU A 141 -22.47 3.31 -5.23
CA LEU A 141 -21.36 4.26 -5.20
C LEU A 141 -20.33 3.90 -6.27
N GLN A 142 -20.06 4.83 -7.18
CA GLN A 142 -19.01 4.71 -8.19
C GLN A 142 -17.84 5.63 -7.80
N CYS A 143 -16.69 5.04 -7.47
CA CYS A 143 -15.50 5.80 -7.13
C CYS A 143 -14.69 6.13 -8.39
N PRO A 144 -14.07 7.32 -8.47
CA PRO A 144 -13.22 7.67 -9.61
C PRO A 144 -12.07 6.68 -9.77
N ASN A 145 -11.74 6.27 -10.99
CA ASN A 145 -10.54 5.50 -11.30
C ASN A 145 -9.35 6.44 -11.60
N ASP A 146 -8.16 5.90 -11.87
CA ASP A 146 -6.98 6.73 -12.19
C ASP A 146 -7.17 7.55 -13.49
N GLU A 147 -7.89 7.01 -14.48
CA GLU A 147 -8.17 7.73 -15.74
C GLU A 147 -9.05 8.96 -15.51
N ASP A 148 -10.07 8.85 -14.66
CA ASP A 148 -10.93 9.95 -14.26
C ASP A 148 -10.14 11.06 -13.57
N LEU A 149 -9.24 10.69 -12.66
CA LEU A 149 -8.38 11.64 -11.95
C LEU A 149 -7.39 12.32 -12.89
N ILE A 150 -6.80 11.58 -13.84
CA ILE A 150 -5.90 12.15 -14.85
C ILE A 150 -6.65 13.13 -15.76
N LYS A 151 -7.88 12.81 -16.19
CA LYS A 151 -8.73 13.74 -16.96
C LYS A 151 -9.02 15.01 -16.17
N GLN A 152 -9.31 14.89 -14.87
CA GLN A 152 -9.50 16.04 -13.98
C GLN A 152 -8.22 16.87 -13.85
N LEU A 153 -7.07 16.23 -13.64
CA LEU A 153 -5.76 16.87 -13.55
C LEU A 153 -5.49 17.74 -14.79
N GLU A 154 -5.66 17.17 -15.99
CA GLU A 154 -5.41 17.88 -17.25
C GLU A 154 -6.37 19.04 -17.48
N LYS A 155 -7.64 18.90 -17.06
CA LYS A 155 -8.62 20.01 -17.09
C LYS A 155 -8.21 21.15 -16.16
N VAL A 156 -7.73 20.85 -14.95
CA VAL A 156 -7.27 21.85 -13.98
C VAL A 156 -6.00 22.55 -14.45
N LYS A 157 -5.04 21.81 -15.02
CA LYS A 157 -3.82 22.36 -15.64
C LYS A 157 -4.13 23.38 -16.73
N LYS A 158 -5.04 23.05 -17.65
CA LYS A 158 -5.48 23.96 -18.72
C LYS A 158 -6.06 25.27 -18.19
N LYS A 159 -6.74 25.21 -17.05
CA LYS A 159 -7.34 26.38 -16.38
C LYS A 159 -6.33 27.17 -15.52
N ARG A 160 -5.07 26.73 -15.41
CA ARG A 160 -4.03 27.34 -14.57
C ARG A 160 -4.43 27.47 -13.09
N GLN A 161 -5.25 26.55 -12.60
CA GLN A 161 -5.75 26.52 -11.21
C GLN A 161 -4.82 25.69 -10.31
N THR A 162 -3.62 26.18 -10.03
CA THR A 162 -2.55 25.41 -9.39
C THR A 162 -2.94 24.80 -8.04
N ALA A 163 -3.68 25.53 -7.20
CA ALA A 163 -4.14 25.03 -5.90
C ALA A 163 -5.03 23.78 -6.00
N ASN A 164 -5.80 23.65 -7.08
CA ASN A 164 -6.71 22.51 -7.30
C ASN A 164 -5.97 21.26 -7.81
N LEU A 165 -4.68 21.35 -8.15
CA LEU A 165 -3.86 20.20 -8.55
C LEU A 165 -3.40 19.37 -7.35
N ILE A 166 -3.16 20.02 -6.21
CA ILE A 166 -2.66 19.39 -4.98
C ILE A 166 -3.52 18.17 -4.57
N PRO A 167 -4.85 18.31 -4.36
CA PRO A 167 -5.65 17.17 -3.91
C PRO A 167 -5.70 16.01 -4.93
N ILE A 168 -5.58 16.31 -6.23
CA ILE A 168 -5.55 15.27 -7.28
C ILE A 168 -4.22 14.51 -7.24
N TYR A 169 -3.09 15.22 -7.10
CA TYR A 169 -1.79 14.56 -6.94
C TYR A 169 -1.70 13.77 -5.64
N GLU A 170 -2.22 14.29 -4.52
CA GLU A 170 -2.27 13.57 -3.25
C GLU A 170 -3.09 12.28 -3.36
N GLU A 171 -4.23 12.31 -4.06
CA GLU A 171 -5.03 11.13 -4.37
C GLU A 171 -4.27 10.11 -5.23
N LEU A 172 -3.62 10.55 -6.31
CA LEU A 172 -2.83 9.69 -7.18
C LEU A 172 -1.62 9.07 -6.45
N ILE A 173 -0.96 9.82 -5.58
CA ILE A 173 0.13 9.33 -4.72
C ILE A 173 -0.40 8.33 -3.70
N ARG A 174 -1.57 8.59 -3.09
CA ARG A 174 -2.21 7.64 -2.17
C ARG A 174 -2.54 6.31 -2.85
N ARG A 175 -2.93 6.36 -4.12
CA ARG A 175 -3.23 5.19 -4.94
C ARG A 175 -1.99 4.45 -5.39
N ASN A 176 -0.91 5.15 -5.70
CA ASN A 176 0.36 4.55 -6.11
C ASN A 176 1.54 5.24 -5.42
N PRO A 177 1.85 4.90 -4.16
CA PRO A 177 2.88 5.57 -3.37
C PRO A 177 4.30 5.37 -3.92
N HIS A 178 4.51 4.38 -4.78
CA HIS A 178 5.80 4.15 -5.45
C HIS A 178 5.98 5.00 -6.71
N ASN A 179 4.94 5.68 -7.20
CA ASN A 179 5.06 6.59 -8.34
C ASN A 179 5.77 7.89 -7.91
N GLN A 180 7.06 7.97 -8.19
CA GLN A 180 7.89 9.14 -7.87
C GLN A 180 7.51 10.37 -8.69
N ALA A 181 7.05 10.19 -9.93
CA ALA A 181 6.72 11.31 -10.82
C ALA A 181 5.61 12.21 -10.23
N TYR A 182 4.56 11.63 -9.63
CA TYR A 182 3.52 12.43 -8.98
C TYR A 182 4.03 13.20 -7.75
N ARG A 183 5.01 12.65 -7.02
CA ARG A 183 5.61 13.33 -5.87
C ARG A 183 6.46 14.53 -6.31
N GLU A 184 7.25 14.34 -7.37
CA GLU A 184 8.05 15.42 -7.96
C GLU A 184 7.17 16.56 -8.48
N GLU A 185 6.06 16.23 -9.16
CA GLU A 185 5.10 17.23 -9.62
C GLU A 185 4.43 17.97 -8.46
N LEU A 186 4.05 17.27 -7.38
CA LEU A 186 3.48 17.90 -6.20
C LEU A 186 4.47 18.84 -5.50
N GLN A 187 5.75 18.49 -5.45
CA GLN A 187 6.80 19.34 -4.86
C GLN A 187 7.02 20.64 -5.64
N LYS A 188 6.80 20.66 -6.96
CA LYS A 188 6.91 21.88 -7.79
C LYS A 188 5.79 22.88 -7.54
N ILE A 189 4.68 22.41 -6.96
CA ILE A 189 3.48 23.22 -6.71
C ILE A 189 3.51 23.84 -5.30
N LYS A 190 4.15 23.16 -4.34
CA LYS A 190 4.33 23.62 -2.97
C LYS A 190 5.48 24.63 -2.89
#